data_AF-A0A7L1EG41-F1
#
_entry.id   AF-A0A7L1EG41-F1
#
_cell.length_a   1.000
_cell.length_b   1.000
_cell.length_c   1.000
_cell.angle_alpha   90.00
_cell.angle_beta   90.00
_cell.angle_gamma   90.00
#
_symmetry.space_group_name_H-M   'P 1'
#
loop_
_entity.id
_entity.type
_entity.pdbx_description
1 polymer ?
#
loop_
_entity_poly.entity_id
_entity_poly.type
_entity_poly.pdbx_seq_one_letter_code
_entity_poly.pdbx_strand_id
1 'polypeptide(L)'
;RYVFAKNLFEAGHLQPLEWAIYQDWHDFLLRHLGPRAAPHGFLYLQARPQTCLERLRRRARQEEGGIQLSYLQQLHAQHEHWLVDRTTEIHSAEARRAPVLLLDVDKDFEHDVAVQGVLMAQVG
;
A
#
# COMPACT_ATOMS: atom_id res chain seq x y z
N ARG A 1 8.26 0.50 -3.77
CA ARG A 1 8.19 0.94 -5.20
C ARG A 1 6.77 1.14 -5.70
N TYR A 2 5.93 0.10 -5.72
CA TYR A 2 4.71 0.06 -6.55
C TYR A 2 3.54 0.95 -6.13
N VAL A 3 3.54 1.50 -4.91
CA VAL A 3 2.53 2.46 -4.43
C VAL A 3 3.12 3.86 -4.41
N PHE A 4 3.91 4.20 -3.39
CA PHE A 4 4.35 5.58 -3.14
C PHE A 4 5.27 6.15 -4.23
N ALA A 5 6.35 5.45 -4.58
CA ALA A 5 7.31 5.97 -5.54
C ALA A 5 6.71 6.07 -6.95
N LYS A 6 5.91 5.07 -7.36
CA LYS A 6 5.10 5.12 -8.58
C LYS A 6 4.14 6.32 -8.56
N ASN A 7 3.43 6.54 -7.46
CA ASN A 7 2.52 7.67 -7.32
C ASN A 7 3.23 9.02 -7.42
N LEU A 8 4.41 9.16 -6.79
CA LEU A 8 5.20 10.39 -6.86
C LEU A 8 5.66 10.67 -8.30
N PHE A 9 6.06 9.63 -9.04
CA PHE A 9 6.40 9.77 -10.46
C PHE A 9 5.18 10.18 -11.30
N GLU A 10 4.05 9.50 -11.15
CA GLU A 10 2.81 9.81 -11.90
C GLU A 10 2.24 11.20 -11.56
N ALA A 11 2.43 11.67 -10.32
CA ALA A 11 2.06 13.02 -9.90
C ALA A 11 3.08 14.10 -10.32
N GLY A 12 4.18 13.73 -10.99
CA GLY A 12 5.21 14.67 -11.46
C GLY A 12 6.19 15.16 -10.39
N HIS A 13 6.19 14.54 -9.21
CA HIS A 13 7.12 14.85 -8.11
C HIS A 13 8.48 14.16 -8.26
N LEU A 14 8.59 13.14 -9.12
CA LEU A 14 9.87 12.57 -9.53
C LEU A 14 10.07 12.84 -11.02
N GLN A 15 11.23 13.37 -11.38
CA GLN A 15 11.65 13.52 -12.76
C GLN A 15 11.95 12.15 -13.39
N PRO A 16 11.88 12.02 -14.73
CA PRO A 16 12.18 10.76 -15.40
C PRO A 16 13.54 10.15 -15.03
N LEU A 17 14.56 10.98 -14.84
CA LEU A 17 15.89 10.53 -14.41
C LEU A 17 15.88 10.01 -12.97
N GLU A 18 15.23 10.72 -12.04
CA GLU A 18 15.12 10.30 -10.64
C GLU A 18 14.37 8.99 -10.52
N TRP A 19 13.29 8.84 -11.31
CA TRP A 19 12.53 7.61 -11.38
C TRP A 19 13.35 6.46 -11.96
N ALA A 20 14.11 6.68 -13.03
CA ALA A 20 15.02 5.66 -13.59
C ALA A 20 16.05 5.20 -12.56
N ILE A 21 16.73 6.14 -11.88
CA ILE A 21 17.72 5.83 -10.84
C ILE A 21 17.06 5.06 -9.69
N TYR A 22 15.89 5.49 -9.22
CA TYR A 22 15.16 4.80 -8.15
C TYR A 22 14.84 3.35 -8.53
N GLN A 23 14.37 3.13 -9.76
CA GLN A 23 14.03 1.80 -10.26
C GLN A 23 15.26 0.88 -10.34
N ASP A 24 16.37 1.38 -10.87
CA ASP A 24 17.63 0.63 -10.98
C ASP A 24 18.15 0.19 -9.60
N TRP A 25 18.16 1.12 -8.64
CA TRP A 25 18.57 0.81 -7.26
C TRP A 25 17.65 -0.21 -6.61
N HIS A 26 16.34 -0.06 -6.78
CA HIS A 26 15.36 -1.00 -6.25
C HIS A 26 15.53 -2.41 -6.84
N ASP A 27 15.75 -2.52 -8.16
CA ASP A 27 15.95 -3.81 -8.83
C ASP A 27 17.31 -4.43 -8.48
N PHE A 28 18.35 -3.62 -8.29
CA PHE A 28 19.62 -4.08 -7.74
C PHE A 28 19.44 -4.69 -6.35
N LEU A 29 18.78 -4.00 -5.43
CA LEU A 29 18.56 -4.50 -4.06
C LEU A 29 17.68 -5.76 -4.05
N LEU A 30 16.63 -5.80 -4.86
CA LEU A 30 15.76 -6.98 -4.98
C LEU A 30 16.54 -8.21 -5.46
N ARG A 31 17.48 -8.07 -6.40
CA ARG A 31 18.29 -9.22 -6.85
C ARG A 31 19.17 -9.81 -5.74
N HIS A 32 19.66 -8.98 -4.82
CA HIS A 32 20.56 -9.43 -3.76
C HIS A 32 19.82 -9.86 -2.48
N LEU A 33 18.71 -9.19 -2.16
CA LEU A 33 17.98 -9.37 -0.90
C LEU A 33 16.64 -10.09 -1.08
N GLY A 34 16.08 -10.07 -2.30
CA GLY A 34 14.76 -10.62 -2.62
C GLY A 34 14.54 -12.06 -2.17
N PRO A 35 15.48 -13.01 -2.40
CA PRO A 35 15.31 -14.38 -1.94
C PRO A 35 15.17 -14.53 -0.42
N ARG A 36 15.73 -13.59 0.36
CA ARG A 36 15.63 -13.57 1.84
C ARG A 36 14.46 -12.73 2.35
N ALA A 37 13.94 -11.84 1.52
CA ALA A 37 12.89 -10.88 1.87
C ALA A 37 11.55 -11.19 1.18
N ALA A 38 11.41 -12.37 0.56
CA ALA A 38 10.23 -12.78 -0.15
C ALA A 38 9.02 -12.90 0.80
N PRO A 39 7.91 -12.18 0.56
CA PRO A 39 6.73 -12.31 1.39
C PRO A 39 6.00 -13.62 1.10
N HIS A 40 5.52 -14.30 2.15
CA HIS A 40 4.63 -15.45 2.01
C HIS A 40 3.20 -15.06 1.61
N GLY A 41 2.84 -13.78 1.79
CA GLY A 41 1.52 -13.24 1.52
C GLY A 41 1.43 -11.78 1.94
N PHE A 42 0.34 -11.12 1.56
CA PHE A 42 0.00 -9.77 1.98
C PHE A 42 -1.34 -9.76 2.71
N LEU A 43 -1.41 -8.98 3.79
CA LEU A 43 -2.67 -8.58 4.41
C LEU A 43 -3.00 -7.19 3.90
N TYR A 44 -4.04 -7.06 3.08
CA TYR A 44 -4.48 -5.77 2.58
C TYR A 44 -5.63 -5.23 3.43
N LEU A 45 -5.30 -4.27 4.30
CA LEU A 45 -6.28 -3.55 5.10
C LEU A 45 -6.95 -2.47 4.23
N GLN A 46 -8.11 -2.79 3.66
CA GLN A 46 -8.81 -1.91 2.75
C GLN A 46 -9.77 -1.00 3.51
N ALA A 47 -9.67 0.31 3.26
CA ALA A 47 -10.61 1.32 3.73
C ALA A 47 -10.73 2.44 2.69
N ARG A 48 -11.87 3.14 2.69
CA ARG A 48 -12.10 4.23 1.74
C ARG A 48 -11.16 5.42 2.03
N PRO A 49 -10.76 6.19 1.01
CA PRO A 49 -9.92 7.38 1.19
C PRO A 49 -10.47 8.39 2.22
N GLN A 50 -11.79 8.54 2.32
CA GLN A 50 -12.46 9.40 3.29
C GLN A 50 -12.22 8.90 4.73
N THR A 51 -12.46 7.62 4.98
CA THR A 51 -12.17 6.95 6.26
C THR A 51 -10.69 7.12 6.64
N CYS A 52 -9.78 6.93 5.68
CA CYS A 52 -8.35 7.14 5.90
C CYS A 52 -8.02 8.60 6.28
N LEU A 53 -8.65 9.58 5.63
CA LEU A 53 -8.46 11.00 5.94
C LEU A 53 -8.96 11.36 7.33
N GLU A 54 -10.13 10.84 7.73
CA GLU A 54 -10.68 11.03 9.07
C GLU A 54 -9.74 10.46 10.14
N ARG A 55 -9.23 9.23 9.93
CA ARG A 55 -8.26 8.59 10.82
C ARG A 55 -6.94 9.34 10.91
N LEU A 56 -6.45 9.87 9.79
CA LEU A 56 -5.24 10.69 9.72
C LEU A 56 -5.42 11.98 10.54
N ARG A 57 -6.55 12.67 10.36
CA ARG A 57 -6.90 13.87 11.14
C ARG A 57 -7.02 13.58 12.63
N ARG A 58 -7.66 12.47 13.02
CA ARG A 58 -7.78 12.03 14.42
C ARG A 58 -6.41 11.78 15.06
N ARG A 59 -5.44 11.25 14.30
CA ARG A 59 -4.07 11.01 14.78
C ARG A 59 -3.25 12.28 14.97
N ALA A 60 -3.56 13.33 14.20
CA ALA A 60 -2.97 14.67 14.33
C ALA A 60 -1.43 14.73 14.27
N ARG A 61 -0.80 13.96 13.38
CA ARG A 61 0.64 14.09 13.10
C ARG A 61 0.92 15.37 12.32
N GLN A 62 1.94 16.11 12.75
CA GLN A 62 2.25 17.43 12.18
C GLN A 62 2.64 17.33 10.69
N GLU A 63 3.39 16.30 10.32
CA GLU A 63 3.87 16.06 8.95
C GLU A 63 2.74 15.69 7.98
N GLU A 64 1.62 15.19 8.52
CA GLU A 64 0.47 14.74 7.74
C GLU A 64 -0.60 15.84 7.56
N GLY A 65 -0.44 17.02 8.20
CA GLY A 65 -1.46 18.09 8.24
C GLY A 65 -1.83 18.70 6.88
N GLY A 66 -0.94 18.58 5.88
CA GLY A 66 -1.19 19.07 4.51
C GLY A 66 -1.83 18.05 3.56
N ILE A 67 -2.03 16.80 4.01
CA ILE A 67 -2.52 15.72 3.14
C ILE A 67 -3.98 15.96 2.73
N GLN A 68 -4.20 15.98 1.42
CA GLN A 68 -5.53 16.15 0.81
C GLN A 68 -6.18 14.81 0.47
N LEU A 69 -7.51 14.81 0.38
CA LEU A 69 -8.28 13.62 -0.02
C LEU A 69 -7.84 13.07 -1.38
N SER A 70 -7.54 13.95 -2.34
CA SER A 70 -7.09 13.55 -3.69
C SER A 70 -5.82 12.71 -3.67
N TYR A 71 -4.87 13.03 -2.79
CA TYR A 71 -3.66 12.23 -2.62
C TYR A 71 -3.99 10.82 -2.09
N LEU A 72 -4.89 10.72 -1.10
CA LEU A 72 -5.32 9.42 -0.58
C LEU A 72 -6.10 8.60 -1.62
N GLN A 73 -6.87 9.25 -2.49
CA GLN A 73 -7.54 8.59 -3.62
C GLN A 73 -6.53 8.01 -4.61
N GLN A 74 -5.46 8.74 -4.92
CA GLN A 74 -4.40 8.24 -5.79
C GLN A 74 -3.70 7.02 -5.15
N LEU A 75 -3.31 7.13 -3.87
CA LEU A 75 -2.69 6.01 -3.16
C LEU A 75 -3.62 4.79 -3.10
N HIS A 76 -4.91 4.99 -2.84
CA HIS A 76 -5.90 3.90 -2.83
C HIS A 76 -5.93 3.20 -4.20
N ALA A 77 -6.03 3.95 -5.31
CA ALA A 77 -5.99 3.38 -6.64
C ALA A 77 -4.71 2.55 -6.91
N GLN A 78 -3.53 3.00 -6.44
CA GLN A 78 -2.31 2.20 -6.57
C GLN A 78 -2.39 0.87 -5.80
N HIS A 79 -3.02 0.85 -4.63
CA HIS A 79 -3.21 -0.39 -3.87
C HIS A 79 -4.20 -1.32 -4.58
N GLU A 80 -5.33 -0.80 -5.08
CA GLU A 80 -6.32 -1.59 -5.84
C GLU A 80 -5.68 -2.21 -7.08
N HIS A 81 -4.98 -1.41 -7.90
CA HIS A 81 -4.30 -1.89 -9.10
C HIS A 81 -3.23 -2.95 -8.80
N TRP A 82 -2.58 -2.89 -7.64
CA TRP A 82 -1.55 -3.87 -7.26
C TRP A 82 -2.14 -5.12 -6.63
N LEU A 83 -2.94 -4.97 -5.58
CA LEU A 83 -3.31 -6.05 -4.67
C LEU A 83 -4.63 -6.73 -5.07
N VAL A 84 -5.52 -6.01 -5.76
CA VAL A 84 -6.85 -6.48 -6.17
C VAL A 84 -6.88 -6.80 -7.65
N ASP A 85 -6.72 -5.80 -8.52
CA ASP A 85 -6.86 -5.96 -9.97
C ASP A 85 -5.67 -6.66 -10.62
N ARG A 86 -4.53 -6.71 -9.93
CA ARG A 86 -3.26 -7.28 -10.40
C ARG A 86 -2.78 -6.70 -11.75
N THR A 87 -3.07 -5.43 -12.01
CA THR A 87 -2.70 -4.70 -13.24
C THR A 87 -1.35 -3.98 -13.12
N THR A 88 -0.84 -3.79 -11.91
CA THR A 88 0.48 -3.19 -11.70
C THR A 88 1.61 -4.16 -12.05
N GLU A 89 2.60 -3.71 -12.83
CA GLU A 89 3.75 -4.53 -13.19
C GLU A 89 4.73 -4.72 -12.01
N ILE A 90 4.73 -5.93 -11.43
CA ILE A 90 5.56 -6.28 -10.27
C ILE A 90 6.80 -7.04 -10.72
N HIS A 91 7.99 -6.51 -10.42
CA HIS A 91 9.26 -7.02 -10.93
C HIS A 91 9.85 -8.17 -10.08
N SER A 92 9.37 -8.37 -8.85
CA SER A 92 9.68 -9.56 -8.03
C SER A 92 8.67 -10.67 -8.32
N ALA A 93 9.18 -11.85 -8.70
CA ALA A 93 8.33 -13.02 -8.99
C ALA A 93 7.60 -13.52 -7.75
N GLU A 94 8.25 -13.45 -6.59
CA GLU A 94 7.73 -13.87 -5.29
C GLU A 94 6.57 -12.95 -4.88
N ALA A 95 6.79 -11.63 -4.90
CA ALA A 95 5.74 -10.65 -4.60
C ALA A 95 4.57 -10.73 -5.59
N ARG A 96 4.84 -11.02 -6.87
CA ARG A 96 3.80 -11.19 -7.89
C ARG A 96 2.88 -12.39 -7.60
N ARG A 97 3.46 -13.49 -7.11
CA ARG A 97 2.74 -14.75 -6.82
C ARG A 97 2.15 -14.83 -5.42
N ALA A 98 2.58 -13.96 -4.50
CA ALA A 98 2.13 -13.98 -3.13
C ALA A 98 0.58 -13.83 -3.03
N PRO A 99 -0.08 -14.65 -2.21
CA PRO A 99 -1.50 -14.50 -1.91
C PRO A 99 -1.77 -13.17 -1.21
N VAL A 100 -2.97 -12.63 -1.42
CA VAL A 100 -3.43 -11.41 -0.77
C VAL A 100 -4.72 -11.77 -0.04
N LEU A 101 -4.75 -11.54 1.27
CA LEU A 101 -5.99 -11.57 2.06
C LEU A 101 -6.47 -10.12 2.21
N LEU A 102 -7.66 -9.84 1.69
CA LEU A 102 -8.31 -8.54 1.80
C LEU A 102 -9.14 -8.50 3.09
N LEU A 103 -8.91 -7.48 3.90
CA LEU A 103 -9.68 -7.21 5.11
C LEU A 103 -10.34 -5.84 4.97
N ASP A 104 -11.67 -5.83 4.86
CA ASP A 104 -12.45 -4.59 4.91
C ASP A 104 -12.41 -4.04 6.34
N VAL A 105 -11.73 -2.91 6.49
CA VAL A 105 -11.56 -2.19 7.74
C VAL A 105 -12.10 -0.76 7.63
N ASP A 106 -13.11 -0.56 6.78
CA ASP A 106 -13.73 0.76 6.62
C ASP A 106 -14.50 1.18 7.88
N LYS A 107 -15.14 0.22 8.55
CA LYS A 107 -15.70 0.44 9.90
C LYS A 107 -14.57 0.54 10.92
N ASP A 108 -14.68 1.48 11.85
CA ASP A 108 -13.73 1.56 12.96
C ASP A 108 -13.88 0.31 13.85
N PHE A 109 -12.77 -0.39 14.06
CA PHE A 109 -12.70 -1.61 14.85
C PHE A 109 -11.74 -1.47 16.04
N GLU A 110 -11.15 -0.28 16.27
CA GLU A 110 -10.15 -0.04 17.33
C GLU A 110 -10.69 -0.45 18.72
N HIS A 111 -12.00 -0.26 18.94
CA HIS A 111 -12.68 -0.55 20.20
C HIS A 111 -13.84 -1.56 20.06
N ASP A 112 -13.98 -2.21 18.91
CA ASP A 112 -15.05 -3.19 18.66
C ASP A 112 -14.48 -4.62 18.69
N VAL A 113 -14.58 -5.26 19.85
CA VAL A 113 -14.06 -6.62 20.08
C VAL A 113 -14.72 -7.66 19.17
N ALA A 114 -15.99 -7.46 18.81
CA ALA A 114 -16.70 -8.39 17.93
C ALA A 114 -16.13 -8.31 16.51
N VAL A 115 -15.93 -7.09 15.99
CA VAL A 115 -15.32 -6.88 14.66
C VAL A 115 -13.86 -7.35 14.66
N GLN A 116 -13.10 -7.09 15.72
CA GLN A 116 -11.74 -7.62 15.88
C GLN A 116 -11.72 -9.15 15.79
N GLY A 117 -12.64 -9.84 16.47
CA GLY A 117 -12.75 -11.29 16.41
C GLY A 117 -13.04 -11.80 15.00
N VAL A 118 -13.95 -11.15 14.27
CA VAL A 118 -14.28 -11.50 12.86
C VAL A 118 -13.08 -11.28 11.93
N LEU A 119 -12.31 -10.20 12.11
CA LEU A 119 -11.10 -9.95 11.32
C LEU A 119 -10.00 -10.97 11.63
N MET A 120 -9.78 -11.29 12.90
CA MET A 120 -8.77 -12.29 13.30
C MET A 120 -9.11 -13.70 12.80
N ALA A 121 -10.39 -14.07 12.79
CA ALA A 121 -10.84 -15.36 12.27
C ALA A 121 -10.61 -15.54 10.76
N GLN A 122 -10.38 -14.46 10.01
CA GLN A 122 -10.03 -14.54 8.59
C GLN A 122 -8.52 -14.74 8.35
N VAL A 123 -7.69 -14.39 9.34
CA VAL A 123 -6.23 -14.51 9.26
C VAL A 123 -5.75 -15.90 9.71
N GLY A 124 -6.54 -16.59 10.55
CA GLY A 124 -6.21 -17.87 11.17
C GLY A 124 -6.78 -19.10 10.47
#